data_AF-A0A946ZXL4-F1
#
_entry.id   AF-A0A946ZXL4-F1
#
_cell.length_a   1.000
_cell.length_b   1.000
_cell.length_c   1.000
_cell.angle_alpha   90.00
_cell.angle_beta   90.00
_cell.angle_gamma   90.00
#
_symmetry.space_group_name_H-M   'P 1'
#
loop_
_entity.id
_entity.type
_entity.pdbx_description
1 polymer ?
#
loop_
_entity_poly.entity_id
_entity_poly.type
_entity_poly.pdbx_seq_one_letter_code
_entity_poly.pdbx_strand_id
1 'polypeptide(L)' 'MRPRLRQVLLSLFLLTTTLLTAQRKYTLSGTITEAASNETLIGVSLVVPELRTGVTTNEYGFY' A
#
# COMPACT_ATOMS: atom_id res chain seq x y z
N MET A 1 25.72 -11.16 33.59
CA MET A 1 24.73 -10.06 33.57
C MET A 1 23.45 -10.55 34.27
N ARG A 2 22.94 -9.85 35.30
CA ARG A 2 21.79 -10.35 36.10
C ARG A 2 20.56 -10.53 35.19
N PRO A 3 19.76 -11.62 35.32
CA PRO A 3 18.69 -11.97 34.37
C PRO A 3 17.63 -10.87 34.20
N ARG A 4 17.39 -10.07 35.25
CA ARG A 4 16.49 -8.90 35.22
C ARG A 4 16.96 -7.79 34.27
N LEU A 5 18.28 -7.55 34.17
CA LEU A 5 18.83 -6.54 33.26
C LEU A 5 18.65 -6.95 31.79
N ARG A 6 18.78 -8.25 31.49
CA ARG A 6 18.55 -8.78 30.14
C ARG A 6 17.08 -8.60 29.71
N GLN A 7 16.14 -8.81 30.62
CA GLN A 7 14.71 -8.60 30.36
C GLN A 7 14.39 -7.13 30.08
N VAL A 8 14.95 -6.21 30.87
CA VAL A 8 14.77 -4.75 30.67
C VAL A 8 15.35 -4.28 29.34
N LEU A 9 16.51 -4.79 28.94
CA LEU A 9 17.11 -4.44 27.64
C LEU A 9 16.28 -4.98 26.47
N LEU A 10 15.72 -6.18 26.60
CA LEU A 10 14.85 -6.77 25.58
C LEU A 10 13.55 -5.98 25.43
N SER A 11 12.92 -5.59 26.54
CA SER A 11 11.70 -4.78 26.49
C SER A 11 11.96 -3.38 25.94
N LEU A 12 13.11 -2.76 26.27
CA LEU A 12 13.50 -1.49 25.68
C LEU A 12 13.72 -1.60 24.16
N PHE A 13 14.41 -2.65 23.71
CA PHE A 13 14.59 -2.92 22.27
C PHE A 13 13.25 -3.09 21.54
N LEU A 14 12.32 -3.87 22.10
CA LEU A 14 10.99 -4.06 21.51
C LEU A 14 10.21 -2.75 21.45
N LEU A 15 10.31 -1.88 22.47
CA LEU A 15 9.64 -0.58 22.48
C LEU A 15 10.16 0.36 21.38
N THR A 16 11.44 0.26 20.99
CA THR A 16 11.95 1.08 19.88
C THR A 16 11.33 0.72 18.54
N THR A 17 10.90 -0.53 18.33
CA THR A 17 10.33 -0.98 17.05
C THR A 17 8.98 -0.37 16.71
N THR A 18 8.21 0.07 17.71
CA THR A 18 6.90 0.72 17.52
C THR A 18 7.01 2.16 17.05
N LEU A 19 8.19 2.78 17.19
CA LEU A 19 8.47 4.15 16.76
C LEU A 19 8.98 4.24 15.31
N LEU A 20 9.27 3.10 14.65
CA LEU A 20 9.66 3.10 13.24
C LEU A 20 8.44 3.24 12.32
N THR A 21 8.54 4.13 11.35
CA THR A 21 7.55 4.29 10.27
C THR A 21 8.15 3.78 8.97
N ALA A 22 7.69 2.61 8.50
CA ALA A 22 8.19 1.98 7.26
C ALA A 22 7.09 1.75 6.21
N GLN A 23 5.82 1.91 6.60
CA GLN A 23 4.65 1.52 5.80
C GLN A 23 4.02 2.72 5.08
N ARG A 24 4.84 3.57 4.45
CA ARG A 24 4.30 4.70 3.67
C ARG A 24 3.41 4.18 2.55
N LYS A 25 2.14 4.59 2.55
CA LYS A 25 1.18 4.27 1.50
C LYS A 25 1.07 5.45 0.55
N TYR A 26 0.99 5.14 -0.73
CA TYR A 26 0.72 6.10 -1.79
C TYR A 26 -0.56 5.71 -2.49
N THR A 27 -1.37 6.71 -2.86
CA THR A 27 -2.57 6.53 -3.65
C THR A 27 -2.28 7.08 -5.04
N LEU A 28 -2.48 6.24 -6.06
CA LEU A 28 -2.48 6.65 -7.46
C LEU A 28 -3.93 6.66 -7.92
N SER A 29 -4.33 7.73 -8.59
CA SER A 29 -5.69 7.89 -9.10
C SER A 29 -5.65 8.47 -10.50
N GLY A 30 -6.59 8.05 -11.34
CA GLY A 30 -6.68 8.49 -12.72
C GLY A 30 -7.96 8.00 -13.39
N THR A 31 -8.07 8.28 -14.69
CA THR A 31 -9.18 7.82 -15.54
C THR A 31 -8.61 7.05 -16.71
N ILE A 32 -9.22 5.93 -17.08
CA ILE A 32 -8.86 5.18 -18.28
C ILE A 32 -9.76 5.61 -19.44
N THR A 33 -9.12 5.98 -20.55
CA THR A 33 -9.80 6.28 -21.81
C THR A 33 -9.23 5.44 -22.96
N GLU A 34 -10.07 5.17 -23.98
CA GLU A 34 -9.60 4.59 -25.23
C GLU A 34 -8.83 5.64 -26.04
N ALA A 35 -7.65 5.28 -26.55
CA ALA A 35 -6.78 6.21 -27.27
C ALA A 35 -7.37 6.73 -28.61
N ALA A 36 -8.22 5.93 -29.27
CA ALA A 36 -8.78 6.28 -30.57
C ALA A 36 -9.98 7.24 -30.46
N SER A 37 -10.92 6.96 -29.55
CA SER A 37 -12.14 7.76 -29.38
C SER A 37 -12.11 8.76 -28.22
N ASN A 38 -11.16 8.63 -27.28
CA ASN A 38 -11.18 9.29 -25.97
C ASN A 38 -12.39 8.92 -25.08
N GLU A 39 -13.06 7.81 -25.35
CA GLU A 39 -14.16 7.31 -24.50
C GLU A 39 -13.63 6.76 -23.16
N THR A 40 -14.31 7.06 -22.05
CA THR A 40 -13.99 6.54 -20.72
C THR A 40 -14.40 5.08 -20.57
N LEU A 41 -13.51 4.24 -20.03
CA LEU A 41 -13.74 2.79 -19.97
C LEU A 41 -14.14 2.31 -18.57
N ILE A 42 -15.36 1.78 -18.45
CA ILE A 42 -15.88 1.10 -17.26
C ILE A 42 -15.41 -0.37 -17.20
N GLY A 43 -15.14 -0.89 -16.00
CA GLY A 43 -14.86 -2.32 -15.80
C GLY A 43 -13.46 -2.76 -16.22
N VAL A 44 -12.53 -1.84 -16.44
CA VAL A 44 -11.13 -2.15 -16.75
C VAL A 44 -10.39 -2.50 -15.47
N SER A 45 -9.77 -3.69 -15.41
CA SER A 45 -8.98 -4.13 -14.26
C SER A 45 -7.50 -3.76 -14.42
N LEU A 46 -6.99 -2.95 -13.50
CA LEU A 46 -5.56 -2.70 -13.34
C LEU A 46 -5.00 -3.65 -12.30
N VAL A 47 -3.98 -4.42 -12.66
CA VAL A 47 -3.34 -5.41 -11.78
C VAL A 47 -1.85 -5.08 -11.67
N VAL A 48 -1.33 -5.09 -10.44
CA VAL A 48 0.10 -4.97 -10.14
C VAL A 48 0.55 -6.26 -9.45
N PRO A 49 1.00 -7.27 -10.22
CA PRO A 49 1.30 -8.61 -9.70
C PRO A 49 2.35 -8.61 -8.59
N GLU A 50 3.36 -7.77 -8.70
CA GLU A 50 4.47 -7.66 -7.74
C GLU A 50 3.99 -7.21 -6.36
N LEU A 51 2.94 -6.39 -6.33
CA LEU A 51 2.30 -5.89 -5.11
C LEU A 51 1.08 -6.73 -4.70
N ARG A 52 0.70 -7.73 -5.51
CA ARG A 52 -0.50 -8.58 -5.31
C ARG A 52 -1.76 -7.73 -5.06
N THR A 53 -1.86 -6.62 -5.79
CA THR A 53 -2.96 -5.65 -5.66
C THR A 53 -3.52 -5.31 -7.03
N GLY A 54 -4.72 -4.76 -7.05
CA GLY A 54 -5.38 -4.31 -8.25
C GLY A 54 -6.68 -3.59 -7.93
N VAL A 55 -7.22 -2.91 -8.93
CA VAL A 55 -8.47 -2.15 -8.84
C VAL A 55 -9.19 -2.25 -10.18
N THR A 56 -10.50 -2.10 -10.18
CA THR A 56 -11.31 -2.04 -11.41
C THR A 56 -11.96 -0.68 -11.52
N THR A 57 -11.97 -0.09 -12.72
CA THR A 57 -12.56 1.23 -12.94
C THR A 57 -14.06 1.25 -12.64
N ASN A 58 -14.55 2.37 -12.11
CA ASN A 58 -15.98 2.61 -11.91
C ASN A 58 -16.68 3.02 -13.22
N GLU A 59 -17.96 3.40 -13.14
CA GLU A 59 -18.79 3.81 -14.29
C GLU A 59 -18.31 5.07 -15.02
N TYR A 60 -17.43 5.86 -14.39
CA TYR A 60 -16.79 7.03 -14.98
C TYR A 60 -15.35 6.77 -15.45
N GLY A 61 -14.91 5.51 -15.42
CA GLY A 61 -13.55 5.11 -15.81
C GLY A 61 -12.47 5.43 -14.76
N PHE A 62 -12.84 5.84 -13.55
CA PHE A 62 -11.92 6.21 -12.48
C PHE A 62 -11.42 4.99 -11.70
N TYR A 63 -10.13 4.95 -11.37
CA TYR A 63 -9.45 3.89 -10.59
C TYR A 63 -8.56 4.43 -9.47
#